data_AF-A0A2E7BRW5-F1
#
_entry.id   AF-A0A2E7BRW5-F1
#
_cell.length_a   1.000
_cell.length_b   1.000
_cell.length_c   1.000
_cell.angle_alpha   90.00
_cell.angle_beta   90.00
_cell.angle_gamma   90.00
#
_symmetry.space_group_name_H-M   'P 1'
#
loop_
_entity.id
_entity.type
_entity.pdbx_description
1 polymer ?
#
loop_
_entity_poly.entity_id
_entity_poly.type
_entity_poly.pdbx_seq_one_letter_code
_entity_poly.pdbx_strand_id
1 'polypeptide(L)' 'MFDGVEVFSATVAVERERLGQRVTRWLQEHPDREVIEKEVKQSSDSSHHCLTIILYWRHRS' A
#
# COMPACT_ATOMS: atom_id res chain seq x y z
N MET A 1 4.74 14.65 10.84
CA MET A 1 3.44 14.93 10.18
C MET A 1 3.50 14.34 8.78
N PHE A 2 2.43 13.72 8.32
CA PHE A 2 2.31 13.25 6.93
C PHE A 2 1.44 14.23 6.15
N ASP A 3 1.67 14.32 4.84
CA ASP A 3 0.86 15.13 3.93
C ASP A 3 -0.26 14.30 3.29
N GLY A 4 -0.09 12.98 3.19
CA GLY A 4 -1.12 12.10 2.69
C GLY A 4 -0.94 10.63 3.06
N VAL A 5 -1.93 9.84 2.67
CA VAL A 5 -1.99 8.39 2.87
C VAL A 5 -2.41 7.73 1.57
N GLU A 6 -1.72 6.67 1.18
CA GLU A 6 -2.09 5.81 0.05
C GLU A 6 -2.39 4.40 0.55
N VAL A 7 -3.49 3.82 0.09
CA VAL A 7 -3.99 2.53 0.59
C VAL A 7 -4.16 1.55 -0.57
N PHE A 8 -3.49 0.40 -0.46
CA PHE A 8 -3.57 -0.68 -1.42
C PHE A 8 -4.17 -1.92 -0.74
N SER A 9 -5.31 -2.41 -1.21
CA SER A 9 -5.92 -3.63 -0.68
C SER A 9 -6.25 -4.65 -1.78
N ALA A 10 -6.26 -5.92 -1.39
CA ALA A 10 -6.70 -7.02 -2.24
C ALA A 10 -7.30 -8.16 -1.40
N THR A 11 -8.45 -8.67 -1.86
CA THR A 11 -9.16 -9.82 -1.29
C THR A 11 -9.02 -11.08 -2.15
N VAL A 12 -8.75 -10.92 -3.45
CA VAL A 12 -8.56 -12.00 -4.42
C VAL A 12 -7.09 -12.42 -4.47
N ALA A 13 -6.83 -13.73 -4.52
CA ALA A 13 -5.49 -14.30 -4.47
C ALA A 13 -4.50 -13.71 -5.48
N VAL A 14 -4.87 -13.68 -6.77
CA VAL A 14 -4.02 -13.12 -7.83
C VAL A 14 -3.75 -11.62 -7.63
N GLU A 15 -4.72 -10.88 -7.10
CA GLU A 15 -4.57 -9.45 -6.83
C GLU A 15 -3.66 -9.19 -5.61
N ARG A 16 -3.63 -10.12 -4.64
CA ARG A 16 -2.67 -10.05 -3.53
C ARG A 16 -1.22 -10.18 -4.01
N GLU A 17 -0.95 -11.03 -4.98
CA GLU A 17 0.39 -11.16 -5.58
C GLU A 17 0.81 -9.88 -6.33
N ARG A 18 -0.17 -9.15 -6.89
CA ARG A 18 0.04 -7.91 -7.64
C ARG A 18 0.15 -6.66 -6.75
N LEU A 19 -0.24 -6.73 -5.48
CA LEU A 19 -0.20 -5.57 -4.57
C LEU A 19 1.19 -4.92 -4.51
N GLY A 20 2.25 -5.72 -4.42
CA GLY A 20 3.62 -5.22 -4.41
C GLY A 20 3.96 -4.44 -5.67
N GLN A 21 3.57 -4.95 -6.85
CA GLN A 21 3.81 -4.27 -8.13
C GLN A 21 3.05 -2.96 -8.22
N ARG A 22 1.80 -2.90 -7.71
CA ARG A 22 0.99 -1.68 -7.65
C ARG A 22 1.64 -0.63 -6.75
N VAL A 23 2.11 -1.05 -5.57
CA VAL A 23 2.87 -0.18 -4.65
C VAL A 23 4.13 0.35 -5.32
N THR A 24 4.95 -0.52 -5.93
CA THR A 24 6.18 -0.11 -6.62
C THR A 24 5.90 0.86 -7.77
N ARG A 25 4.87 0.61 -8.58
CA ARG A 25 4.48 1.52 -9.66
C ARG A 25 4.09 2.89 -9.12
N TRP A 26 3.25 2.95 -8.08
CA TRP A 26 2.85 4.22 -7.47
C TRP A 26 4.06 5.00 -6.92
N LEU A 27 5.02 4.32 -6.28
CA LEU A 27 6.25 4.96 -5.82
C LEU A 27 7.08 5.55 -6.97
N GLN A 28 7.08 4.91 -8.15
CA GLN A 28 7.76 5.41 -9.34
C GLN A 28 7.02 6.59 -9.99
N GLU A 29 5.69 6.57 -9.98
CA GLU A 29 4.84 7.63 -10.53
C GLU A 29 4.84 8.90 -9.65
N HIS A 30 5.22 8.78 -8.37
CA HIS A 30 5.25 9.87 -7.40
C HIS A 30 6.63 10.07 -6.74
N PRO A 31 7.67 10.42 -7.52
CA PRO A 31 9.03 10.57 -6.99
C PRO A 31 9.18 11.74 -6.02
N ASP A 32 8.27 12.71 -6.06
CA ASP A 32 8.18 13.86 -5.15
C ASP A 32 7.67 13.47 -3.75
N ARG A 33 7.17 12.25 -3.57
CA ARG A 33 6.68 11.75 -2.28
C ARG A 33 7.76 10.93 -1.57
N GLU A 34 7.91 11.18 -0.28
CA GLU A 34 8.71 10.39 0.64
C GLU A 34 7.76 9.58 1.54
N VAL A 35 7.85 8.25 1.50
CA VAL A 35 7.14 7.39 2.45
C VAL A 35 7.83 7.48 3.80
N ILE A 36 7.10 7.93 4.82
CA ILE A 36 7.63 8.13 6.18
C ILE A 36 7.18 7.02 7.13
N GLU A 37 6.10 6.32 6.83
CA GLU A 37 5.60 5.20 7.62
C GLU A 37 4.85 4.21 6.71
N LYS A 38 4.88 2.92 7.05
CA LYS A 38 4.14 1.89 6.31
C LYS A 38 3.52 0.87 7.26
N GLU A 39 2.24 0.59 7.05
CA GLU A 39 1.53 -0.47 7.77
C GLU A 39 1.08 -1.56 6.80
N VAL A 40 1.24 -2.81 7.22
CA VAL A 40 0.66 -3.95 6.51
C VAL A 40 -0.34 -4.63 7.44
N LYS A 41 -1.60 -4.72 7.00
CA LYS A 41 -2.67 -5.38 7.73
C LYS A 41 -3.14 -6.58 6.93
N GLN A 42 -3.21 -7.72 7.59
CA GLN A 42 -3.84 -8.91 7.06
C GLN A 42 -5.08 -9.22 7.89
N SER A 43 -6.20 -9.40 7.22
CA SER A 43 -7.44 -9.89 7.83
C SER A 43 -7.83 -11.17 7.12
N SER A 44 -8.12 -12.22 7.89
CA SER A 44 -8.49 -13.53 7.35
C SER A 44 -9.68 -14.10 8.10
N ASP A 45 -10.70 -14.52 7.35
CA ASP A 45 -11.72 -15.47 7.79
C ASP A 45 -11.48 -16.83 7.11
N SER A 46 -12.34 -17.82 7.40
CA SER A 46 -12.20 -19.20 6.88
C SER A 46 -12.34 -19.32 5.36
N SER A 47 -12.77 -18.28 4.65
CA SER A 47 -13.01 -18.28 3.20
C SER A 47 -12.34 -17.13 2.45
N HIS A 48 -11.89 -16.07 3.14
CA HIS A 48 -11.37 -14.86 2.53
C HIS A 48 -10.15 -14.33 3.29
N HIS A 49 -9.12 -13.99 2.53
CA HIS A 49 -7.92 -13.32 3.02
C HIS A 49 -7.80 -11.96 2.36
N CYS A 50 -7.92 -10.89 3.15
CA CYS A 50 -7.63 -9.53 2.76
C CYS A 50 -6.20 -9.17 3.17
N LEU A 51 -5.42 -8.61 2.24
CA LEU A 51 -4.14 -7.96 2.51
C LEU A 51 -4.26 -6.48 2.17
N THR A 52 -3.84 -5.62 3.10
CA THR A 52 -3.83 -4.16 2.93
C THR A 52 -2.44 -3.61 3.26
N ILE A 53 -1.92 -2.75 2.39
CA ILE A 53 -0.69 -1.99 2.56
C ILE A 53 -1.08 -0.51 2.62
N ILE A 54 -0.67 0.18 3.67
CA ILE A 54 -0.95 1.60 3.93
C ILE A 54 0.40 2.31 3.92
N LEU A 55 0.54 3.35 3.11
CA LEU A 55 1.73 4.19 3.04
C LEU A 55 1.37 5.59 3.49
N TYR A 56 2.02 6.08 4.55
CA TYR A 56 1.96 7.48 4.92
C TYR A 56 3.14 8.19 4.28
N TRP A 57 2.87 9.31 3.64
CA TRP A 57 3.89 10.03 2.87
C TRP A 57 3.84 11.53 3.12
N ARG A 58 4.96 12.21 2.82
CA ARG A 58 5.07 13.66 2.76
C ARG A 58 5.76 14.09 1.47
N HIS A 59 5.57 15.33 1.04
CA HIS A 59 6.35 15.88 -0.07
C HIS A 59 7.82 16.04 0.34
N ARG A 60 8.72 15.69 -0.57
CA ARG A 60 10.14 15.97 -0.42
C ARG A 60 10.36 17.49 -0.41
N SER A 61 11.09 17.97 0.59
CA SER A 61 11.56 19.37 0.68
C SER A 61 12.79 19.60 -0.19
#